data_AF-X1M0L5-F1
#
_entry.id   AF-X1M0L5-F1
#
_cell.length_a   1.000
_cell.length_b   1.000
_cell.length_c   1.000
_cell.angle_alpha   90.00
_cell.angle_beta   90.00
_cell.angle_gamma   90.00
#
_symmetry.space_group_name_H-M   'P 1'
#
loop_
_entity.id
_entity.type
_entity.pdbx_description
1 polymer ?
#
loop_
_entity_poly.entity_id
_entity_poly.type
_entity_poly.pdbx_seq_one_letter_code
_entity_poly.pdbx_strand_id
1 'polypeptide(L)' 'MVFLNKVDQVDDPELLELVELEIRELLNKYEFPGDEIPLIKGSALAAMESEGKDDEACKCIDELMVAVDDYLPIPE' A
#
# COMPACT_ATOMS: atom_id res chain seq x y z
N MET A 1 3.85 -7.02 -3.49
CA MET A 1 3.12 -6.01 -2.69
C MET A 1 3.80 -4.65 -2.80
N VAL A 2 3.01 -3.58 -2.84
CA VAL A 2 3.48 -2.19 -2.76
C VAL A 2 2.64 -1.42 -1.72
N PHE A 3 3.29 -0.58 -0.92
CA PHE A 3 2.63 0.36 -0.01
C PHE A 3 2.92 1.80 -0.43
N LEU A 4 1.87 2.53 -0.80
CA LEU A 4 1.93 3.96 -1.10
C LEU A 4 1.74 4.74 0.20
N ASN A 5 2.85 5.23 0.74
CA ASN A 5 2.87 5.98 1.99
C ASN A 5 2.59 7.49 1.76
N LYS A 6 2.19 8.18 2.84
CA LYS A 6 1.93 9.63 2.90
C LYS A 6 0.69 10.09 2.13
N VAL A 7 -0.31 9.22 2.03
CA VAL A 7 -1.59 9.56 1.37
C VAL A 7 -2.31 10.69 2.10
N ASP A 8 -2.05 10.86 3.39
CA ASP A 8 -2.52 12.00 4.21
C ASP A 8 -1.97 13.37 3.76
N GLN A 9 -0.86 13.39 3.02
CA GLN A 9 -0.24 14.62 2.52
C GLN A 9 -0.62 14.94 1.07
N VAL A 10 -1.38 14.05 0.43
CA VAL A 10 -1.80 14.19 -0.96
C VAL A 10 -3.31 14.34 -0.99
N ASP A 11 -3.78 15.57 -1.12
CA ASP A 11 -5.21 15.91 -1.12
C ASP A 11 -5.91 15.56 -2.45
N ASP A 12 -5.13 15.33 -3.51
CA ASP A 12 -5.65 15.10 -4.86
C ASP A 12 -5.69 13.60 -5.21
N PRO A 13 -6.90 13.00 -5.30
CA PRO A 13 -7.04 11.60 -5.67
C PRO A 13 -6.58 11.30 -7.10
N GLU A 14 -6.62 12.25 -8.03
CA GLU A 14 -6.16 12.04 -9.41
C GLU A 14 -4.64 11.83 -9.45
N LEU A 15 -3.89 12.53 -8.59
CA LEU A 15 -2.45 12.32 -8.46
C LEU A 15 -2.13 10.92 -7.92
N LEU A 16 -2.93 10.41 -6.98
CA LEU A 16 -2.75 9.08 -6.41
C LEU A 16 -3.04 7.98 -7.43
N GLU A 17 -4.04 8.16 -8.29
CA GLU A 17 -4.34 7.24 -9.39
C GLU A 17 -3.24 7.24 -10.45
N LEU A 18 -2.69 8.42 -10.78
CA LEU A 18 -1.59 8.52 -11.74
C LEU A 18 -0.32 7.82 -11.23
N VAL A 19 0.04 8.03 -9.96
CA VAL A 19 1.20 7.38 -9.34
C VAL A 19 0.99 5.87 -9.26
N GLU A 20 -0.23 5.40 -9.00
CA GLU A 20 -0.55 3.98 -9.05
C GLU A 20 -0.31 3.38 -10.44
N LEU A 21 -0.78 4.04 -11.50
CA LEU A 21 -0.56 3.62 -12.87
C LEU A 21 0.95 3.53 -13.20
N GLU A 22 1.72 4.56 -12.85
CA GLU A 22 3.17 4.58 -13.08
C GLU A 22 3.90 3.44 -12.35
N ILE A 23 3.49 3.13 -11.12
CA ILE A 23 4.04 2.01 -10.35
C ILE A 23 3.72 0.67 -11.02
N ARG A 24 2.48 0.46 -11.48
CA ARG A 24 2.08 -0.77 -12.19
C ARG A 24 2.86 -0.94 -13.48
N GLU A 25 3.01 0.14 -14.26
CA GLU A 25 3.82 0.14 -15.48
C GLU A 25 5.29 -0.18 -15.18
N LEU A 26 5.85 0.37 -14.09
CA LEU A 26 7.21 0.09 -13.67
C LEU A 26 7.39 -1.38 -13.28
N LEU A 27 6.45 -1.95 -12.51
CA LEU A 27 6.46 -3.37 -12.14
C LEU A 27 6.40 -4.28 -13.38
N ASN A 28 5.46 -3.99 -14.29
CA ASN A 28 5.31 -4.72 -15.54
C ASN A 28 6.58 -4.63 -16.40
N LYS A 29 7.25 -3.47 -16.44
CA LYS A 29 8.52 -3.28 -17.14
C LYS A 29 9.64 -4.15 -16.58
N TYR A 30 9.62 -4.44 -15.28
CA TYR A 30 10.58 -5.33 -14.62
C TYR A 30 10.12 -6.78 -14.55
N GLU A 31 9.13 -7.18 -15.37
CA GLU A 31 8.58 -8.54 -15.43
C GLU A 31 7.89 -9.01 -14.13
N PHE A 32 7.49 -8.08 -13.26
CA PHE A 32 6.62 -8.36 -12.13
C PHE A 32 5.14 -8.20 -12.53
N PRO A 33 4.21 -8.97 -11.93
CA PRO A 33 2.80 -8.86 -12.23
C PRO A 33 2.20 -7.59 -11.59
N GLY A 34 2.43 -6.43 -12.21
CA GLY A 34 1.99 -5.12 -11.71
C GLY A 34 0.49 -5.04 -11.48
N ASP A 35 -0.29 -5.80 -12.25
CA ASP A 35 -1.75 -5.84 -12.12
C ASP A 35 -2.26 -6.69 -10.96
N GLU A 36 -1.51 -7.72 -10.57
CA GLU A 36 -1.88 -8.67 -9.51
C GLU A 36 -1.29 -8.29 -8.15
N ILE A 37 -0.23 -7.47 -8.14
CA ILE A 37 0.42 -7.03 -6.92
C ILE A 37 -0.53 -6.13 -6.09
N PRO A 38 -0.80 -6.47 -4.81
CA PRO A 38 -1.58 -5.61 -3.93
C PRO A 38 -0.89 -4.27 -3.75
N LEU A 39 -1.64 -3.18 -3.94
CA LEU A 39 -1.18 -1.80 -3.79
C LEU A 39 -2.04 -1.10 -2.75
N ILE A 40 -1.46 -0.87 -1.58
CA ILE A 40 -2.17 -0.37 -0.40
C ILE A 40 -1.77 1.08 -0.17
N LYS A 41 -2.77 1.93 0.06
CA LYS A 41 -2.63 3.37 0.18
C LYS A 41 -2.84 3.74 1.64
N GLY A 42 -1.90 4.45 2.26
CA GLY A 42 -2.03 4.81 3.66
C GLY A 42 -1.00 5.81 4.18
N SER A 43 -1.06 6.01 5.50
CA SER A 43 -0.10 6.83 6.23
C SER A 43 0.51 6.03 7.37
N ALA A 44 1.76 5.59 7.17
CA ALA A 44 2.49 4.89 8.21
C ALA A 44 2.81 5.80 9.41
N LEU A 45 2.91 7.13 9.19
CA LEU A 45 3.13 8.08 10.28
C LEU A 45 1.88 8.18 11.16
N ALA A 46 0.70 8.36 10.56
CA ALA A 46 -0.54 8.42 11.32
C ALA A 46 -0.80 7.11 12.11
N ALA A 47 -0.52 5.96 11.48
CA ALA A 47 -0.63 4.65 12.15
C ALA A 47 0.40 4.46 13.29
N MET A 48 1.56 5.12 13.21
CA MET A 48 2.56 5.09 14.27
C MET A 48 2.20 6.04 15.42
N GLU A 49 1.67 7.23 15.09
CA GLU A 49 1.24 8.25 16.06
C GLU A 49 -0.02 7.85 16.84
N SER A 50 -0.86 6.96 16.29
CA SER A 50 -2.01 6.40 17.00
C SER A 50 -1.61 5.42 18.13
N GLU A 51 -0.32 5.08 18.26
CA GLU A 51 0.23 4.14 19.26
C GLU A 51 -0.44 2.76 19.24
N GLY A 52 -0.96 2.32 18.08
CA GLY A 52 -1.69 1.05 17.99
C GLY A 52 -3.05 1.06 18.69
N LYS A 53 -3.63 2.24 18.93
CA LYS A 53 -5.06 2.36 19.25
C LYS A 53 -5.84 2.00 17.98
N ASP A 54 -6.98 1.34 18.17
CA ASP A 54 -7.90 0.88 17.12
C ASP A 54 -8.55 2.10 16.43
N ASP A 55 -7.72 2.80 15.66
CA ASP A 55 -7.98 4.08 15.01
C ASP A 55 -7.98 3.87 13.50
N GLU A 56 -8.74 4.68 12.77
CA GLU A 56 -8.87 4.57 11.32
C GLU A 56 -7.50 4.65 10.62
N ALA A 57 -6.54 5.34 11.24
CA ALA A 57 -5.16 5.42 10.77
C ALA A 57 -4.43 4.07 10.75
N CYS A 58 -4.72 3.15 11.68
CA CYS A 58 -4.09 1.83 11.75
C CYS A 58 -4.61 0.85 10.68
N LYS A 59 -5.82 1.06 10.16
CA LYS A 59 -6.44 0.14 9.20
C LYS A 59 -5.59 -0.10 7.96
N CYS A 60 -4.90 0.92 7.46
CA CYS A 60 -4.03 0.78 6.30
C CYS A 60 -2.84 -0.16 6.56
N ILE A 61 -2.38 -0.27 7.82
CA ILE A 61 -1.35 -1.22 8.24
C ILE A 61 -1.95 -2.61 8.44
N ASP A 62 -3.15 -2.73 8.99
CA ASP A 62 -3.83 -4.03 9.11
C ASP A 62 -4.11 -4.64 7.73
N GLU A 63 -4.61 -3.84 6.78
CA GLU A 63 -4.77 -4.26 5.38
C GLU A 63 -3.43 -4.65 4.74
N LEU A 64 -2.35 -3.91 5.06
CA LEU A 64 -1.01 -4.25 4.62
C LEU A 64 -0.59 -5.63 5.14
N MET A 65 -0.78 -5.90 6.43
CA MET A 65 -0.43 -7.18 7.03
C MET A 65 -1.25 -8.33 6.46
N VAL A 66 -2.56 -8.15 6.26
CA VAL A 66 -3.43 -9.17 5.63
C VAL A 66 -2.97 -9.46 4.20
N ALA A 67 -2.71 -8.43 3.40
CA ALA A 67 -2.23 -8.63 2.04
C ALA A 67 -0.83 -9.26 1.99
N VAL A 68 0.00 -9.10 3.04
CA VAL A 68 1.31 -9.76 3.13
C VAL A 68 1.08 -11.25 3.29
N ASP A 69 0.25 -11.62 4.26
CA ASP A 69 -0.05 -13.01 4.58
C ASP A 69 -0.76 -13.73 3.41
N ASP A 70 -1.65 -13.05 2.69
CA ASP A 70 -2.39 -13.63 1.57
C ASP A 70 -1.56 -13.71 0.27
N TYR A 71 -0.73 -12.70 -0.01
CA TYR A 71 0.01 -12.61 -1.28
C TYR A 71 1.37 -13.31 -1.24
N LEU A 72 2.04 -13.37 -0.08
CA LEU A 72 3.34 -14.01 0.05
C LEU A 72 3.18 -15.44 0.61
N PRO A 73 3.29 -16.48 -0.22
CA PRO A 73 3.33 -17.84 0.28
C PRO A 73 4.59 -18.04 1.14
N ILE A 74 4.43 -18.71 2.28
CA ILE A 74 5.55 -19.06 3.15
C ILE A 74 6.38 -20.14 2.42
N PRO A 75 7.67 -19.91 2.14
CA PRO A 75 8.53 -20.93 1.55
C PRO A 75 8.73 -22.09 2.53
N GLU A 76 8.76 -23.32 2.03
CA GLU A 76 9.16 -24.52 2.80
C GLU A 76 10.67 -24.54 3.12
#